data_AF-A0A9P7GK80-F1
#
_entry.id   AF-A0A9P7GK80-F1
#
_cell.length_a   1.000
_cell.length_b   1.000
_cell.length_c   1.000
_cell.angle_alpha   90.00
_cell.angle_beta   90.00
_cell.angle_gamma   90.00
#
_symmetry.space_group_name_H-M   'P 1'
#
loop_
_entity.id
_entity.type
_entity.pdbx_description
1 polymer ?
#
loop_
_entity_poly.entity_id
_entity_poly.type
_entity_poly.pdbx_seq_one_letter_code
_entity_poly.pdbx_strand_id
1 'polypeptide(L)'
;MVRHREEDRQAEIKELTSKGIIPHDHELQKHPKKSSQGRAWFMGRLAALIDEVLPAKVVVDRMVEQAADMLTHGGSLVKAGTSSKL
;
A
#
# COMPACT_ATOMS: atom_id res chain seq x y z
N MET A 1 -31.73 -21.71 12.94
CA MET A 1 -31.40 -21.36 11.54
C MET A 1 -30.06 -20.62 11.48
N VAL A 2 -28.98 -21.25 11.97
CA VAL A 2 -27.62 -20.67 12.05
C VAL A 2 -26.56 -21.69 11.61
N ARG A 3 -26.71 -22.97 12.01
CA ARG A 3 -25.82 -24.08 11.63
C ARG A 3 -25.55 -24.21 10.12
N HIS A 4 -26.59 -24.14 9.29
CA HIS A 4 -26.49 -24.32 7.84
C HIS A 4 -25.62 -23.25 7.13
N ARG A 5 -25.57 -22.01 7.66
CA ARG A 5 -24.76 -20.93 7.07
C ARG A 5 -23.28 -21.06 7.44
N GLU A 6 -23.02 -21.63 8.60
CA GLU A 6 -21.68 -21.72 9.19
C GLU A 6 -20.96 -22.97 8.69
N GLU A 7 -21.64 -24.12 8.61
CA GLU A 7 -21.07 -25.39 8.16
C GLU A 7 -20.80 -25.39 6.64
N ASP A 8 -21.76 -24.93 5.82
CA ASP A 8 -21.62 -24.96 4.36
C ASP A 8 -20.58 -23.97 3.83
N ARG A 9 -20.53 -22.77 4.42
CA ARG A 9 -19.57 -21.74 4.00
C ARG A 9 -18.13 -22.12 4.37
N GLN A 10 -17.94 -22.81 5.49
CA GLN A 10 -16.61 -23.30 5.88
C GLN A 10 -16.12 -24.39 4.91
N ALA A 11 -17.02 -25.26 4.44
CA ALA A 11 -16.70 -26.26 3.42
C ALA A 11 -16.35 -25.59 2.08
N GLU A 12 -17.13 -24.61 1.63
CA GLU A 12 -16.86 -23.84 0.40
C GLU A 12 -15.51 -23.09 0.48
N ILE A 13 -15.22 -22.43 1.61
CA ILE A 13 -13.94 -21.74 1.82
C ILE A 13 -12.78 -22.73 1.74
N LYS A 14 -12.90 -23.90 2.38
CA LYS A 14 -11.85 -24.92 2.37
C LYS A 14 -11.61 -25.49 0.97
N GLU A 15 -12.67 -25.70 0.20
CA GLU A 15 -12.57 -26.15 -1.19
C GLU A 15 -11.91 -25.10 -2.09
N LEU A 16 -12.35 -23.84 -2.00
CA LEU A 16 -11.82 -22.73 -2.79
C LEU A 16 -10.35 -22.45 -2.47
N THR A 17 -10.00 -22.41 -1.19
CA THR A 17 -8.60 -22.24 -0.74
C THR A 17 -7.72 -23.41 -1.17
N SER A 18 -8.23 -24.65 -1.17
CA SER A 18 -7.50 -25.83 -1.68
C SER A 18 -7.24 -25.77 -3.20
N LYS A 19 -8.12 -25.10 -3.96
CA LYS A 19 -7.93 -24.82 -5.39
C LYS A 19 -7.06 -23.57 -5.64
N GLY A 20 -6.55 -22.92 -4.60
CA GLY A 20 -5.77 -21.69 -4.69
C GLY A 20 -6.59 -20.45 -5.05
N ILE A 21 -7.92 -20.51 -4.94
CA ILE A 21 -8.82 -19.39 -5.25
C ILE A 21 -9.13 -18.65 -3.94
N ILE A 22 -8.95 -17.33 -3.94
CA ILE A 22 -9.35 -16.47 -2.82
C ILE A 22 -10.89 -16.42 -2.80
N PRO A 23 -11.55 -16.87 -1.71
CA PRO A 23 -13.02 -16.92 -1.66
C PRO A 23 -13.67 -15.56 -1.91
N HIS A 24 -13.06 -14.49 -1.40
CA HIS A 24 -13.52 -13.12 -1.58
C HIS A 24 -13.48 -12.69 -3.06
N ASP A 25 -12.42 -13.02 -3.80
CA ASP A 25 -12.33 -12.72 -5.23
C ASP A 25 -13.37 -13.51 -6.05
N HIS A 26 -13.64 -14.76 -5.66
CA HIS A 26 -14.70 -15.58 -6.26
C HIS A 26 -16.10 -14.98 -6.04
N GLU A 27 -16.37 -14.43 -4.85
CA GLU A 27 -17.61 -13.71 -4.56
C GLU A 27 -17.74 -12.42 -5.38
N LEU A 28 -16.65 -11.68 -5.58
CA LEU A 28 -16.65 -10.46 -6.38
C LEU A 28 -16.88 -10.72 -7.88
N GLN A 29 -16.44 -11.87 -8.40
CA GLN A 29 -16.76 -12.30 -9.77
C GLN A 29 -18.26 -12.57 -9.95
N LYS A 30 -18.92 -13.16 -8.96
CA LYS A 30 -20.38 -13.40 -8.96
C LYS A 30 -21.18 -12.10 -8.76
N HIS A 31 -20.57 -11.08 -8.12
CA HIS A 31 -21.22 -9.81 -7.79
C HIS A 31 -20.42 -8.59 -8.28
N PRO A 32 -20.35 -8.34 -9.60
CA PRO A 32 -19.51 -7.29 -10.18
C PRO A 32 -19.88 -5.87 -9.70
N LYS A 33 -21.12 -5.64 -9.26
CA LYS A 33 -21.56 -4.36 -8.66
C LYS A 33 -20.83 -4.00 -7.36
N LYS A 34 -20.24 -4.99 -6.67
CA LYS A 34 -19.47 -4.82 -5.43
C LYS A 34 -17.95 -4.78 -5.68
N SER A 35 -17.51 -4.86 -6.94
CA SER A 35 -16.09 -4.99 -7.29
C SER A 35 -15.26 -3.78 -6.86
N SER A 36 -15.79 -2.55 -6.96
CA SER A 36 -15.05 -1.34 -6.58
C SER A 36 -14.85 -1.21 -5.07
N GLN A 37 -15.80 -1.66 -4.25
CA GLN A 37 -15.69 -1.62 -2.79
C GLN A 37 -14.97 -2.84 -2.22
N GLY A 38 -15.07 -3.99 -2.89
CA GLY A 38 -14.53 -5.25 -2.39
C GLY A 38 -13.10 -5.54 -2.84
N ARG A 39 -12.57 -4.87 -3.86
CA ARG A 39 -11.21 -5.14 -4.36
C ARG A 39 -10.16 -4.63 -3.38
N ALA A 40 -9.09 -5.40 -3.20
CA ALA A 40 -7.90 -4.94 -2.49
C ALA A 40 -7.20 -3.82 -3.29
N TRP A 41 -6.92 -2.70 -2.63
CA TRP A 41 -6.12 -1.62 -3.19
C TRP A 41 -4.65 -1.83 -2.82
N PHE A 42 -3.78 -1.88 -3.82
CA PHE A 42 -2.33 -1.93 -3.60
C PHE A 42 -1.82 -0.53 -3.22
N MET A 43 -1.87 -0.19 -1.94
CA MET A 43 -1.31 1.04 -1.39
C MET A 43 -0.23 0.72 -0.36
N GLY A 44 0.89 1.44 -0.45
CA GLY A 44 1.97 1.33 0.53
C GLY A 44 1.66 2.05 1.83
N ARG A 45 2.46 1.80 2.87
CA ARG A 45 2.36 2.50 4.17
C ARG A 45 2.50 4.02 4.05
N LEU A 46 3.26 4.49 3.06
CA LEU A 46 3.48 5.91 2.78
C LEU A 46 2.25 6.62 2.18
N ALA A 47 1.22 5.89 1.76
CA ALA A 47 0.00 6.50 1.22
C ALA A 47 -0.70 7.43 2.23
N ALA A 48 -0.50 7.20 3.53
CA ALA A 48 -1.04 8.05 4.59
C ALA A 48 -0.38 9.44 4.68
N LEU A 49 0.77 9.65 4.03
CA LEU A 49 1.46 10.95 3.98
C LEU A 49 1.08 11.77 2.74
N ILE A 50 0.18 11.26 1.88
CA ILE A 50 -0.23 11.94 0.65
C ILE A 50 -1.51 12.74 0.96
N ASP A 51 -1.37 14.04 1.16
CA ASP A 51 -2.49 14.93 1.49
C ASP A 51 -3.18 15.53 0.25
N GLU A 52 -2.50 15.53 -0.90
CA GLU A 52 -2.98 16.20 -2.12
C GLU A 52 -2.72 15.38 -3.39
N VAL A 53 -3.61 15.55 -4.38
CA VAL A 53 -3.48 14.94 -5.71
C VAL A 53 -2.92 15.99 -6.67
N LEU A 54 -1.68 15.79 -7.09
CA LEU A 54 -0.94 16.72 -7.96
C LEU A 54 -0.76 16.15 -9.38
N PRO A 55 -0.51 17.02 -10.38
CA PRO A 55 -0.07 16.56 -11.69
C PRO A 55 1.25 15.77 -11.59
N ALA A 56 1.38 14.72 -12.40
CA ALA A 56 2.54 13.83 -12.36
C ALA A 56 3.90 14.56 -12.46
N LYS A 57 3.97 15.59 -13.31
CA LYS A 57 5.16 16.44 -13.45
C LYS A 57 5.55 17.10 -12.12
N VAL A 58 4.58 17.67 -11.42
CA VAL A 58 4.81 18.41 -10.16
C VAL A 58 5.33 17.47 -9.07
N VAL A 59 4.80 16.24 -9.00
CA VAL A 59 5.26 15.22 -8.05
C VAL A 59 6.75 14.92 -8.27
N VAL A 60 7.13 14.65 -9.52
CA VAL A 60 8.52 14.31 -9.86
C VAL A 60 9.46 15.49 -9.62
N ASP A 61 9.08 16.69 -10.06
CA ASP A 61 9.89 17.89 -9.89
C ASP A 61 10.16 18.15 -8.39
N ARG A 62 9.12 18.08 -7.55
CA ARG A 62 9.25 18.24 -6.09
C ARG A 62 10.11 17.16 -5.45
N MET A 63 9.96 15.89 -5.85
CA MET A 63 10.77 14.79 -5.32
C MET A 63 12.26 15.02 -5.57
N VAL A 64 12.63 15.47 -6.77
CA VAL A 64 14.04 15.69 -7.15
C VAL A 64 14.61 16.91 -6.42
N GLU A 65 13.86 18.01 -6.36
CA GLU A 65 14.28 19.23 -5.66
C GLU A 65 14.49 18.98 -4.16
N GLN A 66 13.50 18.35 -3.50
CA GLN A 66 13.61 17.99 -2.08
C GLN A 66 14.77 17.03 -1.80
N ALA A 67 15.04 16.08 -2.71
CA ALA A 67 16.17 15.18 -2.56
C ALA A 67 17.51 15.94 -2.63
N ALA A 68 17.65 16.86 -3.59
CA ALA A 68 18.86 17.69 -3.72
C ALA A 68 19.09 18.57 -2.48
N ASP A 69 18.01 19.18 -1.95
CA ASP A 69 18.05 19.98 -0.74
C ASP A 69 18.46 19.15 0.47
N MET A 70 17.86 17.98 0.66
CA MET A 70 18.18 17.08 1.78
C MET A 70 19.63 16.57 1.73
N LEU A 71 20.14 16.24 0.54
CA LEU A 71 21.53 15.82 0.37
C LEU A 71 22.51 16.97 0.66
N THR A 72 22.22 18.17 0.19
CA THR A 72 23.05 19.35 0.42
C THR A 72 23.05 19.74 1.90
N HIS A 73 21.87 19.75 2.51
CA HIS A 73 21.69 20.03 3.92
C HIS A 73 22.43 19.01 4.78
N GLY A 74 22.22 17.70 4.56
CA GLY A 74 22.93 16.64 5.27
C GLY A 74 24.44 16.71 5.09
N GLY A 75 24.92 16.99 3.87
CA GLY A 75 26.34 17.20 3.58
C GLY A 75 26.96 18.36 4.34
N SER A 76 26.20 19.44 4.59
CA SER A 76 26.66 20.59 5.39
C SER A 76 26.87 20.24 6.87
N LEU A 77 26.04 19.35 7.43
CA LEU A 77 26.11 18.94 8.83
C LEU A 77 27.30 18.02 9.12
N VAL A 78 27.79 17.30 8.12
CA VAL A 78 28.89 16.32 8.26
C VAL A 78 30.27 16.94 7.98
N LYS A 79 30.34 18.10 7.32
CA LYS A 79 31.62 18.72 6.89
C LYS A 79 32.44 19.37 8.02
N ALA A 80 31.92 19.41 9.26
CA ALA A 80 32.62 19.89 10.45
C ALA A 80 33.16 18.71 11.29
N GLY A 81 34.25 18.09 10.82
CA GLY A 81 34.83 16.90 11.46
C GLY A 81 36.35 16.78 11.32
N THR A 82 37.08 17.89 11.17
CA THR A 82 38.56 17.94 11.23
C THR A 82 39.09 18.77 12.41
N SER A 83 38.35 18.79 13.53
CA SER A 83 38.92 19.28 14.79
C SER A 83 38.26 18.63 16.00
N SER A 84 38.67 17.40 16.30
CA SER A 84 38.84 17.00 17.70
C SER A 84 40.28 16.54 17.85
N LYS A 85 41.15 17.46 18.26
CA LYS A 85 42.50 17.13 18.73
C LYS A 85 42.32 16.59 20.15
N LEU A 86 42.33 15.27 20.28
CA LEU A 86 42.78 14.55 21.47
C LEU A 86 44.09 13.87 21.13
#